data_AF-A0A371LRA4-F1
#
_entry.id   AF-A0A371LRA4-F1
#
_cell.length_a   1.000
_cell.length_b   1.000
_cell.length_c   1.000
_cell.angle_alpha   90.00
_cell.angle_beta   90.00
_cell.angle_gamma   90.00
#
_symmetry.space_group_name_H-M   'P 1'
#
loop_
_entity.id
_entity.type
_entity.pdbx_description
1 polymer ?
#
loop_
_entity_poly.entity_id
_entity_poly.type
_entity_poly.pdbx_seq_one_letter_code
_entity_poly.pdbx_strand_id
1 'polypeptide(L)'
;AFFALDSYSLMLFGGFFLGIAGTAFAVGVPFVNAWFPPEKRGLAVGIFGAGMGGTAISALTTVPLSEDLGRTAPFLITAVVLAVYAVVAWLVMRDAPGRVAPTTSLATRLAANARLPITWQASLLYAVAFGGYVAFSVFLPTYLKTAHGLEPADAANRMAGFVVVAVLMRPVGGWLSDRLGSIPVLSASFAVVTACAAIAAQNPPVTSADGSNLTLGTV
;
A
#
# COMPACT_ATOMS: atom_id res chain seq x y z
N ALA A 1 -5.52 -23.37 -18.68
CA ALA A 1 -6.44 -22.71 -17.72
C ALA A 1 -5.81 -22.75 -16.34
N PHE A 2 -5.95 -21.71 -15.52
CA PHE A 2 -5.41 -21.67 -14.15
C PHE A 2 -6.10 -22.75 -13.29
N PHE A 3 -5.60 -23.98 -13.33
CA PHE A 3 -6.09 -25.12 -12.54
C PHE A 3 -6.03 -24.86 -11.02
N ALA A 4 -5.23 -23.87 -10.61
CA ALA A 4 -5.16 -23.40 -9.25
C ALA A 4 -6.43 -22.68 -8.77
N LEU A 5 -7.28 -22.17 -9.67
CA LEU A 5 -8.52 -21.49 -9.29
C LEU A 5 -9.61 -22.47 -8.85
N ASP A 6 -9.53 -23.74 -9.27
CA ASP A 6 -10.52 -24.77 -8.95
C ASP A 6 -10.21 -25.50 -7.63
N SER A 7 -9.11 -25.14 -6.96
CA SER A 7 -8.70 -25.75 -5.69
C SER A 7 -8.30 -24.69 -4.69
N TYR A 8 -9.04 -24.60 -3.59
CA TYR A 8 -8.74 -23.70 -2.48
C TYR A 8 -7.30 -23.91 -1.95
N SER A 9 -6.83 -25.15 -1.89
CA SER A 9 -5.46 -25.46 -1.47
C SER A 9 -4.41 -24.90 -2.43
N LEU A 10 -4.65 -24.96 -3.74
CA LEU A 10 -3.75 -24.37 -4.73
C LEU A 10 -3.81 -22.83 -4.72
N MET A 11 -4.96 -22.24 -4.43
CA MET A 11 -5.08 -20.79 -4.21
C MET A 11 -4.26 -20.35 -2.98
N LEU A 12 -4.34 -21.09 -1.86
CA LEU A 12 -3.54 -20.81 -0.67
C LEU A 12 -2.04 -20.95 -0.94
N PHE A 13 -1.65 -22.00 -1.65
CA PHE A 13 -0.26 -22.22 -2.04
C PHE A 13 0.24 -21.07 -2.94
N GLY A 14 -0.52 -20.67 -3.96
CA GLY A 14 -0.18 -19.52 -4.80
C GLY A 14 -0.10 -18.21 -4.01
N GLY A 15 -1.06 -17.98 -3.12
CA GLY A 15 -1.10 -16.82 -2.23
C GLY A 15 0.11 -16.75 -1.28
N PHE A 16 0.59 -17.89 -0.79
CA PHE A 16 1.80 -17.97 0.04
C PHE A 16 3.03 -17.43 -0.70
N PHE A 17 3.29 -17.87 -1.94
CA PHE A 17 4.41 -17.35 -2.74
C PHE A 17 4.22 -15.88 -3.13
N LEU A 18 2.99 -15.46 -3.42
CA LEU A 18 2.69 -14.05 -3.67
C LEU A 18 3.00 -13.19 -2.43
N GLY A 19 2.79 -13.72 -1.23
CA GLY A 19 3.17 -13.09 0.04
C GLY A 19 4.69 -12.89 0.17
N ILE A 20 5.50 -13.85 -0.31
CA ILE A 20 6.97 -13.71 -0.34
C ILE A 20 7.38 -12.50 -1.19
N ALA A 21 6.75 -12.28 -2.35
CA ALA A 21 7.03 -11.11 -3.17
C ALA A 21 6.76 -9.78 -2.43
N GLY A 22 5.76 -9.75 -1.53
CA GLY A 22 5.46 -8.60 -0.67
C GLY A 22 6.61 -8.18 0.25
N THR A 23 7.54 -9.09 0.57
CA THR A 23 8.73 -8.78 1.40
C THR A 23 9.71 -7.83 0.71
N ALA A 24 9.64 -7.70 -0.63
CA ALA A 24 10.47 -6.77 -1.39
C ALA A 24 10.30 -5.32 -0.91
N PHE A 25 9.10 -4.93 -0.45
CA PHE A 25 8.86 -3.62 0.13
C PHE A 25 9.67 -3.42 1.41
N ALA A 26 9.64 -4.41 2.31
CA ALA A 26 10.36 -4.36 3.59
C ALA A 26 11.89 -4.35 3.41
N VAL A 27 12.40 -5.04 2.39
CA VAL A 27 13.85 -5.04 2.03
C VAL A 27 14.24 -3.74 1.31
N GLY A 28 13.35 -3.15 0.52
CA GLY A 28 13.61 -1.94 -0.25
C GLY A 28 13.78 -0.69 0.61
N VAL A 29 13.06 -0.55 1.71
CA VAL A 29 13.19 0.62 2.62
C VAL A 29 14.63 0.81 3.14
N PRO A 30 15.28 -0.18 3.79
CA PRO A 30 16.66 -0.02 4.25
C PRO A 30 17.65 0.09 3.08
N PHE A 31 17.35 -0.52 1.94
CA PHE A 31 18.17 -0.36 0.74
C PHE A 31 18.16 1.10 0.26
N VAL A 32 16.99 1.71 0.08
CA VAL A 32 16.85 3.12 -0.32
C VAL A 32 17.47 4.03 0.73
N ASN A 33 17.18 3.83 2.02
CA ASN A 33 17.74 4.66 3.09
C ASN A 33 19.27 4.68 3.15
N ALA A 34 19.94 3.64 2.66
CA ALA A 34 21.40 3.56 2.62
C ALA A 34 22.02 4.51 1.57
N TRP A 35 21.25 4.89 0.53
CA TRP A 35 21.69 5.78 -0.54
C TRP A 35 21.49 7.27 -0.24
N PHE A 36 20.72 7.60 0.81
CA PHE A 36 20.35 8.98 1.12
C PHE A 36 20.81 9.40 2.53
N PRO A 37 21.25 10.66 2.69
CA PRO A 37 21.56 11.20 4.01
C PRO A 37 20.29 11.30 4.88
N PRO A 38 20.40 11.28 6.22
CA PRO A 38 19.26 11.21 7.13
C PRO A 38 18.15 12.23 6.89
N GLU A 39 18.50 13.43 6.43
CA GLU A 39 17.60 14.57 6.22
C GLU A 39 16.79 14.47 4.91
N LYS A 40 17.03 13.44 4.08
CA LYS A 40 16.33 13.21 2.80
C LYS A 40 15.66 11.84 2.73
N ARG A 41 15.71 11.06 3.81
CA ARG A 41 15.22 9.68 3.83
C ARG A 41 13.71 9.61 3.74
N GLY A 42 12.99 10.57 4.30
CA GLY A 42 11.54 10.65 4.25
C GLY A 42 11.04 10.74 2.80
N LEU A 43 11.51 11.71 2.02
CA LEU A 43 11.14 11.86 0.61
C LEU A 43 11.57 10.65 -0.21
N ALA A 44 12.79 10.14 -0.01
CA ALA A 44 13.28 8.98 -0.76
C ALA A 44 12.41 7.74 -0.52
N VAL A 45 12.06 7.44 0.74
CA VAL A 45 11.14 6.35 1.09
C VAL A 45 9.71 6.64 0.63
N GLY A 46 9.30 7.91 0.62
CA GLY A 46 8.01 8.34 0.09
C GLY A 46 7.86 8.06 -1.41
N ILE A 47 8.89 8.37 -2.20
CA ILE A 47 8.96 8.05 -3.64
C ILE A 47 8.98 6.54 -3.85
N PHE A 48 9.83 5.81 -3.12
CA PHE A 48 9.82 4.34 -3.13
C PHE A 48 8.43 3.78 -2.82
N GLY A 49 7.77 4.39 -1.83
CA GLY A 49 6.41 4.06 -1.44
C GLY A 49 5.37 4.36 -2.50
N ALA A 50 5.59 5.35 -3.38
CA ALA A 50 4.65 5.66 -4.46
C ALA A 50 4.53 4.50 -5.48
N GLY A 51 5.44 3.52 -5.45
CA GLY A 51 5.32 2.26 -6.20
C GLY A 51 4.01 1.49 -5.94
N MET A 52 3.30 1.77 -4.85
CA MET A 52 1.92 1.29 -4.64
C MET A 52 0.94 1.75 -5.72
N GLY A 53 1.26 2.75 -6.54
CA GLY A 53 0.49 3.10 -7.73
C GLY A 53 0.26 1.93 -8.70
N GLY A 54 1.07 0.87 -8.62
CA GLY A 54 0.80 -0.39 -9.32
C GLY A 54 -0.58 -1.00 -9.00
N THR A 55 -1.14 -0.76 -7.82
CA THR A 55 -2.52 -1.22 -7.49
C THR A 55 -3.57 -0.47 -8.29
N ALA A 56 -3.39 0.84 -8.50
CA ALA A 56 -4.27 1.65 -9.33
C ALA A 56 -4.16 1.23 -10.82
N ILE A 57 -2.93 1.03 -11.31
CA ILE A 57 -2.71 0.51 -12.67
C ILE A 57 -3.42 -0.85 -12.83
N SER A 58 -3.24 -1.76 -11.87
CA SER A 58 -3.89 -3.07 -11.88
C SER A 58 -5.42 -2.95 -11.88
N ALA A 59 -5.99 -2.13 -11.01
CA ALA A 59 -7.44 -1.92 -10.91
C ALA A 59 -8.04 -1.37 -12.23
N LEU A 60 -7.34 -0.46 -12.89
CA LEU A 60 -7.80 0.19 -14.13
C LEU A 60 -7.57 -0.67 -15.39
N THR A 61 -6.57 -1.56 -15.38
CA THR A 61 -6.18 -2.32 -16.58
C THR A 61 -6.67 -3.76 -16.58
N THR A 62 -6.93 -4.37 -15.41
CA THR A 62 -7.25 -5.80 -15.31
C THR A 62 -8.52 -6.18 -16.05
N VAL A 63 -9.61 -5.42 -15.89
CA VAL A 63 -10.90 -5.73 -16.54
C VAL A 63 -10.81 -5.56 -18.07
N PRO A 64 -10.36 -4.41 -18.63
CA PRO A 64 -10.22 -4.26 -20.07
C PRO A 64 -9.31 -5.32 -20.71
N LEU A 65 -8.14 -5.60 -20.10
CA LEU A 65 -7.22 -6.63 -20.59
C LEU A 65 -7.84 -8.04 -20.56
N SER A 66 -8.68 -8.32 -19.56
CA SER A 66 -9.38 -9.60 -19.46
C SER A 66 -10.48 -9.76 -20.51
N GLU A 67 -11.15 -8.68 -20.88
CA GLU A 67 -12.23 -8.69 -21.89
C GLU A 67 -11.66 -8.77 -23.31
N ASP A 68 -10.63 -7.99 -23.61
CA ASP A 68 -10.05 -7.87 -24.96
C ASP A 68 -9.09 -9.02 -25.30
N LEU A 69 -8.26 -9.45 -24.35
CA LEU A 69 -7.15 -10.40 -24.57
C LEU A 69 -7.35 -11.72 -23.80
N GLY A 70 -8.48 -11.86 -23.10
CA GLY A 70 -8.85 -13.04 -22.34
C GLY A 70 -8.35 -13.05 -20.90
N ARG A 71 -9.00 -13.87 -20.07
CA ARG A 71 -8.83 -13.91 -18.60
C ARG A 71 -7.40 -14.15 -18.11
N THR A 72 -6.53 -14.74 -18.92
CA THR A 72 -5.13 -15.02 -18.55
C THR A 72 -4.19 -13.85 -18.83
N ALA A 73 -4.56 -12.92 -19.71
CA ALA A 73 -3.67 -11.87 -20.19
C ALA A 73 -3.13 -10.94 -19.09
N PRO A 74 -3.95 -10.40 -18.15
CA PRO A 74 -3.44 -9.49 -17.11
C PRO A 74 -2.33 -10.14 -16.26
N PHE A 75 -2.50 -11.43 -15.94
CA PHE A 75 -1.55 -12.18 -15.12
C PHE A 75 -0.24 -12.45 -15.86
N LEU A 76 -0.31 -12.87 -17.13
CA LEU A 76 0.89 -13.14 -17.94
C LEU A 76 1.66 -11.85 -18.23
N ILE A 77 0.97 -10.75 -18.56
CA ILE A 77 1.60 -9.44 -18.77
C ILE A 77 2.31 -9.00 -17.50
N THR A 78 1.64 -9.08 -16.35
CA THR A 78 2.24 -8.74 -15.05
C THR A 78 3.47 -9.60 -14.74
N ALA A 79 3.39 -10.92 -15.00
CA ALA A 79 4.52 -11.83 -14.80
C ALA A 79 5.72 -11.47 -15.68
N VAL A 80 5.50 -11.16 -16.96
CA VAL A 80 6.56 -10.73 -17.90
C VAL A 80 7.17 -9.41 -17.46
N VAL A 81 6.36 -8.41 -17.09
CA VAL A 81 6.83 -7.12 -16.60
C VAL A 81 7.69 -7.28 -15.34
N LEU A 82 7.27 -8.14 -14.39
CA LEU A 82 8.05 -8.43 -13.19
C LEU A 82 9.36 -9.18 -13.50
N ALA A 83 9.35 -10.10 -14.46
CA ALA A 83 10.57 -10.81 -14.89
C ALA A 83 11.57 -9.84 -15.54
N VAL A 84 11.10 -8.96 -16.43
CA VAL A 84 11.92 -7.90 -17.02
C VAL A 84 12.46 -6.97 -15.94
N TYR A 85 11.62 -6.53 -15.00
CA TYR A 85 12.06 -5.72 -13.87
C TYR A 85 13.14 -6.43 -13.05
N ALA A 86 12.99 -7.72 -12.76
CA ALA A 86 13.98 -8.50 -12.02
C ALA A 86 15.33 -8.56 -12.74
N VAL A 87 15.34 -8.75 -14.07
CA VAL A 87 16.56 -8.74 -14.87
C VAL A 87 17.21 -7.36 -14.87
N VAL A 88 16.44 -6.30 -15.08
CA VAL A 88 16.95 -4.92 -15.05
C VAL A 88 17.51 -4.58 -13.67
N ALA A 89 16.77 -4.92 -12.61
CA ALA A 89 17.18 -4.76 -11.24
C ALA A 89 18.51 -5.48 -10.95
N TRP A 90 18.66 -6.72 -11.43
CA TRP A 90 19.88 -7.51 -11.25
C TRP A 90 21.10 -6.89 -11.95
N LEU A 91 20.91 -6.27 -13.12
CA LEU A 91 21.99 -5.63 -13.88
C LEU A 91 22.35 -4.24 -13.34
N VAL A 92 21.35 -3.48 -12.89
CA VAL A 92 21.46 -2.04 -12.59
C VAL A 92 21.63 -1.76 -11.10
N MET A 93 20.92 -2.45 -10.21
CA MET A 93 20.98 -2.14 -8.79
C MET A 93 22.34 -2.50 -8.19
N ARG A 94 22.84 -1.62 -7.33
CA ARG A 94 24.12 -1.78 -6.63
C ARG A 94 23.91 -1.57 -5.14
N ASP A 95 24.85 -2.05 -4.35
CA ASP A 95 24.90 -1.74 -2.94
C ASP A 95 25.32 -0.29 -2.71
N ALA A 96 24.72 0.36 -1.71
CA ALA A 96 25.11 1.70 -1.32
C ALA A 96 26.59 1.73 -0.89
N PRO A 97 27.33 2.79 -1.24
CA PRO A 97 28.73 2.92 -0.84
C PRO A 97 28.86 2.90 0.69
N GLY A 98 29.82 2.11 1.20
CA GLY A 98 30.02 1.95 2.64
C GLY A 98 29.11 0.92 3.32
N ARG A 99 28.38 0.11 2.56
CA ARG A 99 27.62 -1.03 3.11
C ARG A 99 28.57 -2.03 3.78
N VAL A 100 28.46 -2.18 5.10
CA VAL A 100 29.18 -3.21 5.85
C VAL A 100 28.32 -4.46 5.94
N ALA A 101 28.86 -5.59 5.49
CA ALA A 101 28.18 -6.88 5.62
C ALA A 101 28.05 -7.24 7.12
N PRO A 102 26.85 -7.62 7.60
CA PRO A 102 26.67 -8.03 8.98
C PRO A 102 27.52 -9.27 9.29
N THR A 103 28.35 -9.21 10.32
CA THR A 103 29.24 -10.31 10.75
C THR A 103 28.61 -11.21 11.81
N THR A 104 27.48 -10.80 12.39
CA THR A 104 26.77 -11.52 13.46
C THR A 104 25.58 -12.32 12.93
N SER A 105 25.20 -13.37 13.68
CA SER A 105 24.09 -14.23 13.31
C SER A 105 22.76 -13.45 13.22
N LEU A 106 21.88 -13.87 12.30
CA LEU A 106 20.55 -13.27 12.12
C LEU A 106 19.73 -13.30 13.42
N ALA A 107 19.76 -14.43 14.13
CA ALA A 107 19.02 -14.62 15.38
C ALA A 107 19.47 -13.62 16.46
N THR A 108 20.78 -13.40 16.60
CA THR A 108 21.33 -12.42 17.55
C THR A 108 20.85 -11.01 17.24
N ARG A 109 20.88 -10.61 15.96
CA ARG A 109 20.45 -9.28 15.51
C ARG A 109 18.95 -9.05 15.70
N LEU A 110 18.14 -10.06 15.37
CA LEU A 110 16.70 -10.00 15.57
C LEU A 110 16.35 -9.89 17.06
N ALA A 111 16.96 -10.73 17.90
CA ALA A 111 16.75 -10.68 19.35
C ALA A 111 17.19 -9.35 19.96
N ALA A 112 18.31 -8.77 19.50
CA ALA A 112 18.77 -7.46 19.94
C ALA A 112 17.76 -6.35 19.58
N ASN A 113 17.26 -6.33 18.34
CA ASN A 113 16.26 -5.32 17.92
C ASN A 113 14.92 -5.50 18.63
N ALA A 114 14.47 -6.75 18.87
CA ALA A 114 13.21 -7.04 19.55
C ALA A 114 13.20 -6.62 21.03
N ARG A 115 14.38 -6.48 21.65
CA ARG A 115 14.51 -5.96 23.03
C ARG A 115 14.37 -4.45 23.13
N LEU A 116 14.49 -3.72 22.01
CA LEU A 116 14.33 -2.27 22.01
C LEU A 116 12.85 -1.91 22.04
N PRO A 117 12.37 -1.12 23.04
CA PRO A 117 10.96 -0.72 23.12
C PRO A 117 10.48 0.04 21.88
N ILE A 118 11.37 0.86 21.29
CA ILE A 118 11.08 1.66 20.09
C ILE A 118 10.70 0.78 18.88
N THR A 119 11.23 -0.45 18.80
CA THR A 119 10.88 -1.40 17.73
C THR A 119 9.40 -1.74 17.77
N TRP A 120 8.86 -2.00 18.96
CA TRP A 120 7.45 -2.33 19.14
C TRP A 120 6.55 -1.12 18.98
N GLN A 121 6.97 0.04 19.47
CA GLN A 121 6.25 1.30 19.28
C GLN A 121 6.13 1.64 17.78
N ALA A 122 7.23 1.57 17.03
CA ALA A 122 7.25 1.80 15.59
C ALA A 122 6.44 0.73 14.83
N SER A 123 6.53 -0.54 15.24
CA SER A 123 5.75 -1.62 14.63
C SER A 123 4.25 -1.44 14.85
N LEU A 124 3.82 -1.03 16.05
CA LEU A 124 2.42 -0.74 16.35
C LEU A 124 1.92 0.45 15.54
N LEU A 125 2.69 1.55 15.50
CA LEU A 125 2.34 2.72 14.68
C LEU A 125 2.23 2.36 13.19
N TYR A 126 3.15 1.52 12.69
CA TYR A 126 3.09 1.01 11.33
C TYR A 126 1.85 0.12 11.09
N ALA A 127 1.55 -0.79 12.02
CA ALA A 127 0.37 -1.65 11.93
C ALA A 127 -0.93 -0.84 11.90
N VAL A 128 -1.04 0.20 12.73
CA VAL A 128 -2.22 1.08 12.74
C VAL A 128 -2.30 1.92 11.46
N ALA A 129 -1.22 2.59 11.06
CA ALA A 129 -1.23 3.48 9.90
C ALA A 129 -1.40 2.70 8.58
N PHE A 130 -0.54 1.71 8.34
CA PHE A 130 -0.56 0.93 7.10
C PHE A 130 -1.71 -0.08 7.09
N GLY A 131 -1.96 -0.78 8.21
CA GLY A 131 -3.10 -1.70 8.32
C GLY A 131 -4.44 -0.98 8.20
N GLY A 132 -4.55 0.22 8.78
CA GLY A 132 -5.72 1.09 8.61
C GLY A 132 -5.95 1.47 7.15
N TYR A 133 -4.90 1.88 6.43
CA TYR A 133 -4.99 2.14 4.98
C TYR A 133 -5.46 0.91 4.20
N VAL A 134 -4.87 -0.27 4.45
CA VAL A 134 -5.25 -1.51 3.75
C VAL A 134 -6.70 -1.87 4.03
N ALA A 135 -7.12 -1.83 5.31
CA ALA A 135 -8.50 -2.10 5.70
C ALA A 135 -9.49 -1.14 5.03
N PHE A 136 -9.22 0.17 5.05
CA PHE A 136 -10.06 1.16 4.38
C PHE A 136 -10.10 0.96 2.87
N SER A 137 -8.98 0.67 2.22
CA SER A 137 -8.92 0.50 0.76
C SER A 137 -9.81 -0.65 0.26
N VAL A 138 -9.97 -1.71 1.06
CA VAL A 138 -10.82 -2.86 0.73
C VAL A 138 -12.27 -2.65 1.20
N PHE A 139 -12.46 -2.06 2.37
CA PHE A 139 -13.77 -1.93 2.98
C PHE A 139 -14.59 -0.75 2.44
N LEU A 140 -13.95 0.36 2.07
CA LEU A 140 -14.62 1.58 1.62
C LEU A 140 -15.65 1.35 0.49
N PRO A 141 -15.32 0.69 -0.64
CA PRO A 141 -16.31 0.49 -1.71
C PRO A 141 -17.47 -0.38 -1.25
N THR A 142 -17.20 -1.39 -0.41
CA THR A 142 -18.23 -2.25 0.17
C THR A 142 -19.15 -1.43 1.09
N TYR A 143 -18.60 -0.62 1.99
CA TYR A 143 -19.34 0.25 2.89
C TYR A 143 -20.23 1.25 2.14
N LEU A 144 -19.69 1.91 1.12
CA LEU A 144 -20.44 2.88 0.31
C LEU A 144 -21.62 2.22 -0.42
N LYS A 145 -21.44 1.00 -0.91
CA LYS A 145 -22.51 0.23 -1.55
C LYS A 145 -23.55 -0.25 -0.55
N THR A 146 -23.15 -0.85 0.57
CA THR A 146 -24.07 -1.52 1.49
C THR A 146 -24.76 -0.58 2.46
N ALA A 147 -24.07 0.46 2.94
CA ALA A 147 -24.62 1.39 3.92
C ALA A 147 -25.32 2.61 3.29
N HIS A 148 -24.81 3.07 2.14
CA HIS A 148 -25.30 4.26 1.44
C HIS A 148 -25.97 3.97 0.10
N GLY A 149 -26.04 2.70 -0.34
CA GLY A 149 -26.75 2.34 -1.58
C GLY A 149 -26.09 2.84 -2.87
N LEU A 150 -24.81 3.25 -2.83
CA LEU A 150 -24.12 3.77 -4.00
C LEU A 150 -23.97 2.70 -5.10
N GLU A 151 -24.12 3.14 -6.34
CA GLU A 151 -23.87 2.29 -7.51
C GLU A 151 -22.43 1.75 -7.48
N PRO A 152 -22.18 0.49 -7.88
CA PRO A 152 -20.84 -0.10 -7.86
C PRO A 152 -19.77 0.73 -8.58
N ALA A 153 -20.12 1.37 -9.69
CA ALA A 153 -19.20 2.22 -10.46
C ALA A 153 -18.80 3.48 -9.69
N ASP A 154 -19.75 4.17 -9.04
CA ASP A 154 -19.47 5.37 -8.24
C ASP A 154 -18.62 5.03 -6.99
N ALA A 155 -18.98 3.96 -6.28
CA ALA A 155 -18.22 3.48 -5.12
C ALA A 155 -16.77 3.09 -5.50
N ALA A 156 -16.58 2.44 -6.65
CA ALA A 156 -15.24 2.10 -7.16
C ALA A 156 -14.43 3.34 -7.56
N ASN A 157 -15.05 4.34 -8.20
CA ASN A 157 -14.38 5.58 -8.57
C ASN A 157 -13.88 6.37 -7.35
N ARG A 158 -14.65 6.39 -6.25
CA ARG A 158 -14.23 7.02 -4.99
C ARG A 158 -13.06 6.30 -4.34
N MET A 159 -13.06 4.96 -4.37
CA MET A 159 -11.93 4.17 -3.92
C MET A 159 -10.68 4.46 -4.78
N ALA A 160 -10.82 4.52 -6.10
CA ALA A 160 -9.72 4.87 -7.00
C ALA A 160 -9.16 6.27 -6.68
N GLY A 161 -10.02 7.26 -6.45
CA GLY A 161 -9.63 8.59 -5.99
C GLY A 161 -8.86 8.56 -4.66
N PHE A 162 -9.35 7.78 -3.69
CA PHE A 162 -8.65 7.57 -2.41
C PHE A 162 -7.24 6.99 -2.61
N VAL A 163 -7.08 5.97 -3.47
CA VAL A 163 -5.79 5.37 -3.77
C VAL A 163 -4.85 6.36 -4.45
N VAL A 164 -5.33 7.14 -5.42
CA VAL A 164 -4.53 8.16 -6.11
C VAL A 164 -4.01 9.20 -5.12
N VAL A 165 -4.89 9.74 -4.27
CA VAL A 165 -4.48 10.70 -3.23
C VAL A 165 -3.48 10.07 -2.28
N ALA A 166 -3.69 8.82 -1.85
CA ALA A 166 -2.77 8.12 -0.96
C ALA A 166 -1.38 7.92 -1.58
N VAL A 167 -1.30 7.62 -2.88
CA VAL A 167 -0.03 7.47 -3.62
C VAL A 167 0.70 8.82 -3.71
N LEU A 168 -0.02 9.90 -4.02
CA LEU A 168 0.56 11.25 -4.11
C LEU A 168 1.01 11.78 -2.74
N MET A 169 0.27 11.47 -1.67
CA MET A 169 0.61 11.91 -0.31
C MET A 169 1.86 11.21 0.25
N ARG A 170 2.31 10.09 -0.32
CA ARG A 170 3.52 9.38 0.15
C ARG A 170 4.79 10.23 -0.02
N PRO A 171 5.15 10.73 -1.23
CA PRO A 171 6.25 11.68 -1.38
C PRO A 171 6.07 12.96 -0.56
N VAL A 172 4.85 13.51 -0.50
CA VAL A 172 4.55 14.75 0.23
C VAL A 172 4.78 14.58 1.73
N GLY A 173 4.26 13.52 2.33
CA GLY A 173 4.47 13.21 3.75
C GLY A 173 5.93 12.90 4.06
N GLY A 174 6.63 12.24 3.15
CA GLY A 174 8.07 12.02 3.25
C GLY A 174 8.87 13.33 3.27
N TRP A 175 8.60 14.22 2.31
CA TRP A 175 9.21 15.54 2.24
C TRP A 175 8.89 16.41 3.46
N LEU A 176 7.65 16.35 3.95
CA LEU A 176 7.25 17.08 5.14
C LEU A 176 7.98 16.54 6.39
N SER A 177 8.16 15.22 6.47
CA SER A 177 8.90 14.57 7.56
C SER A 177 10.39 14.94 7.54
N ASP A 178 10.97 15.09 6.35
CA ASP A 178 12.36 15.56 6.19
C ASP A 178 12.53 17.00 6.68
N ARG A 179 11.51 17.86 6.56
CA ARG A 179 11.57 19.28 6.97
C ARG A 179 11.16 19.55 8.41
N LEU A 180 10.10 18.88 8.87
CA LEU A 180 9.47 19.15 10.17
C LEU A 180 9.76 18.06 11.21
N GLY A 181 10.41 16.98 10.81
CA GLY A 181 10.59 15.77 11.62
C GLY A 181 9.39 14.81 11.51
N SER A 182 9.65 13.53 11.77
CA SER A 182 8.64 12.47 11.65
C SER A 182 7.54 12.54 12.70
N ILE A 183 7.86 12.95 13.95
CA ILE A 183 6.89 12.96 15.05
C ILE A 183 5.77 13.98 14.80
N PRO A 184 6.04 15.28 14.51
CA PRO A 184 4.96 16.25 14.30
C PRO A 184 4.06 15.90 13.11
N VAL A 185 4.65 15.40 12.01
CA VAL A 185 3.92 14.98 10.81
C VAL A 185 3.03 13.78 11.10
N LEU A 186 3.53 12.79 11.84
CA LEU A 186 2.76 11.62 12.22
C LEU A 186 1.62 11.99 13.18
N SER A 187 1.89 12.82 14.20
CA SER A 187 0.87 13.31 15.13
C SER A 187 -0.23 14.10 14.42
N ALA A 188 0.14 15.01 13.52
CA ALA A 188 -0.83 15.76 12.71
C ALA A 188 -1.68 14.83 11.83
N SER A 189 -1.05 13.84 11.19
CA SER A 189 -1.75 12.85 10.36
C SER A 189 -2.77 12.05 11.16
N PHE A 190 -2.41 11.56 12.35
CA PHE A 190 -3.35 10.84 13.22
C PHE A 190 -4.46 11.74 13.77
N ALA A 191 -4.17 13.01 14.08
CA ALA A 191 -5.19 13.97 14.51
C ALA A 191 -6.22 14.21 13.39
N VAL A 192 -5.77 14.40 12.15
CA VAL A 192 -6.65 14.54 10.98
C VAL A 192 -7.50 13.29 10.78
N VAL A 193 -6.88 12.10 10.79
CA VAL A 193 -7.61 10.82 10.65
C VAL A 193 -8.67 10.66 11.75
N THR A 194 -8.33 11.03 12.99
CA THR A 194 -9.26 10.95 14.13
C THR A 194 -10.43 11.92 13.96
N ALA A 195 -10.17 13.16 13.53
CA ALA A 195 -11.21 14.14 13.25
C ALA A 195 -12.13 13.67 12.11
N CYS A 196 -11.55 13.17 11.01
CA CYS A 196 -12.32 12.60 9.90
C CYS A 196 -13.15 11.39 10.34
N ALA A 197 -12.61 10.51 11.18
CA ALA A 197 -13.34 9.36 11.72
C ALA A 197 -14.51 9.81 12.62
N ALA A 198 -14.31 10.84 13.45
CA ALA A 198 -15.37 11.42 14.28
C ALA A 198 -16.48 12.08 13.45
N ILE A 199 -16.15 12.69 12.31
CA ILE A 199 -17.13 13.19 11.35
C ILE A 199 -17.86 12.03 10.67
N ALA A 200 -17.12 11.03 10.17
CA ALA A 200 -17.71 9.87 9.52
C ALA A 200 -18.65 9.08 10.43
N ALA A 201 -18.36 9.02 11.74
CA ALA A 201 -19.22 8.39 12.74
C ALA A 201 -20.61 9.06 12.88
N GLN A 202 -20.75 10.32 12.45
CA GLN A 202 -22.04 11.03 12.41
C GLN A 202 -22.86 10.67 11.17
N ASN A 203 -22.31 9.85 10.26
CA ASN A 203 -22.96 9.38 9.05
C ASN A 203 -23.50 10.52 8.17
N PRO A 204 -22.63 11.47 7.76
CA PRO A 204 -23.04 12.56 6.89
C PRO A 204 -23.62 12.01 5.59
N PRO A 205 -24.63 12.69 5.00
CA PRO A 205 -25.18 12.29 3.71
C PRO A 205 -24.08 12.28 2.64
N VAL A 206 -24.13 11.26 1.79
CA VAL A 206 -23.19 11.08 0.69
C VAL A 206 -23.90 11.46 -0.61
N THR A 207 -23.43 12.50 -1.29
CA THR A 207 -23.97 12.88 -2.60
C THR A 207 -23.59 11.83 -3.63
N SER A 208 -24.55 11.27 -4.36
CA SER A 208 -24.39 10.35 -5.49
C SER A 208 -23.94 11.06 -6.77
N ALA A 209 -23.60 10.29 -7.80
CA ALA A 209 -23.29 10.82 -9.13
C ALA A 209 -24.42 11.63 -9.78
N ASP A 210 -25.69 11.36 -9.43
CA ASP A 210 -26.86 12.09 -9.94
C ASP A 210 -27.23 13.33 -9.10
N GLY A 211 -26.46 13.62 -8.05
CA GLY A 211 -26.64 14.79 -7.18
C GLY A 211 -27.62 14.58 -6.02
N SER A 212 -28.22 13.40 -5.88
CA SER A 212 -29.04 13.06 -4.71
C SER A 212 -28.18 12.80 -3.46
N ASN A 213 -28.72 13.14 -2.28
CA ASN A 213 -28.04 12.89 -1.01
C ASN A 213 -28.52 11.57 -0.41
N LEU A 214 -27.61 10.60 -0.31
CA LEU A 214 -27.86 9.29 0.27
C LEU A 214 -27.54 9.32 1.77
N THR A 215 -28.53 9.03 2.61
CA THR A 215 -28.33 8.87 4.06
C THR A 215 -28.24 7.40 4.43
N LEU A 216 -27.69 7.10 5.59
CA LEU A 216 -27.49 5.73 6.04
C LEU A 216 -28.81 4.95 6.08
N GLY A 217 -28.86 3.79 5.40
CA GLY A 217 -30.07 2.96 5.33
C GLY A 217 -31.08 3.36 4.25
N THR A 218 -30.69 4.11 3.22
CA THR A 218 -31.54 4.46 2.05
C THR A 218 -31.79 3.31 1.08
N VAL A 219 -31.66 2.05 1.52
CA VAL A 219 -31.96 0.86 0.72
C VAL A 219 -33.36 0.36 1.03
#